data_AF-A0A8H6SCY6-F1
#
_entry.id   AF-A0A8H6SCY6-F1
#
_cell.length_a   1.000
_cell.length_b   1.000
_cell.length_c   1.000
_cell.angle_alpha   90.00
_cell.angle_beta   90.00
_cell.angle_gamma   90.00
#
_symmetry.space_group_name_H-M   'P 1'
#
loop_
_entity.id
_entity.type
_entity.pdbx_description
1 polymer ?
#
loop_
_entity_poly.entity_id
_entity_poly.type
_entity_poly.pdbx_seq_one_letter_code
_entity_poly.pdbx_strand_id
1 'polypeptide(L)'
;MAAPSPTSASTYTSELEYMDESDLAPSSASSANSIATPAGVPSAQALIRDMKERLRALDDTLGDLHAQTISALLKPAGEPRIAKDIESLRAQIQDQDKRQKEGIEEVMLILENVLKTDTIEMLKRHAEEEIAREIDELVKAQVALCLEEHIPQTLQDEVAEQERRLREVRWELHNSESRRANGLLRDAGDVVPLQTICKLDGMVAEGFPKTLKELFDMDAPTSKRLMEEYEIPDASDSRERNLNRLMQFLNVKYQLVREGSGTKSMGMM
;
A
#
# COMPACT_ATOMS: atom_id res chain seq x y z
N MET A 1 23.25 -4.88 -12.56
CA MET A 1 21.89 -5.09 -12.04
C MET A 1 21.25 -3.73 -11.93
N ALA A 2 20.34 -3.45 -12.86
CA ALA A 2 19.65 -2.19 -13.03
C ALA A 2 18.29 -2.27 -12.33
N ALA A 3 17.90 -1.20 -11.63
CA ALA A 3 16.55 -1.03 -11.09
C ALA A 3 16.06 0.41 -11.38
N PRO A 4 14.75 0.60 -11.60
CA PRO A 4 14.21 1.61 -12.50
C PRO A 4 13.67 2.88 -11.83
N SER A 5 13.59 3.94 -12.64
CA SER A 5 13.08 5.29 -12.33
C SER A 5 11.56 5.34 -12.13
N PRO A 6 11.03 6.29 -11.33
CA PRO A 6 9.59 6.50 -11.21
C PRO A 6 9.01 7.46 -12.25
N THR A 7 7.74 7.15 -12.54
CA THR A 7 6.83 7.55 -13.60
C THR A 7 6.28 8.98 -13.53
N SER A 8 6.00 9.48 -14.72
CA SER A 8 5.33 10.70 -15.19
C SER A 8 4.08 11.17 -14.42
N ALA A 9 3.98 12.50 -14.29
CA ALA A 9 2.76 13.22 -13.93
C ALA A 9 1.74 13.20 -15.07
N SER A 10 0.47 12.97 -14.73
CA SER A 10 -0.68 13.06 -15.64
C SER A 10 -1.58 14.22 -15.21
N THR A 11 -1.73 15.18 -16.12
CA THR A 11 -2.59 16.36 -16.00
C THR A 11 -4.02 15.97 -16.38
N TYR A 12 -4.95 16.14 -15.44
CA TYR A 12 -6.39 16.06 -15.68
C TYR A 12 -6.91 17.45 -16.08
N THR A 13 -7.39 17.59 -17.31
CA THR A 13 -8.27 18.70 -17.72
C THR A 13 -9.66 18.13 -17.92
N SER A 14 -10.59 18.60 -17.06
CA SER A 14 -12.01 18.30 -17.10
C SER A 14 -12.70 19.42 -17.88
N GLU A 15 -13.29 19.10 -19.02
CA GLU A 15 -14.05 20.02 -19.86
C GLU A 15 -15.54 19.67 -19.71
N LEU A 16 -16.26 20.60 -19.09
CA LEU A 16 -17.71 20.62 -18.88
C LEU A 16 -18.38 21.01 -20.20
N GLU A 17 -19.14 20.09 -20.80
CA GLU A 17 -20.03 20.42 -21.91
C GLU A 17 -21.51 20.27 -21.49
N TYR A 18 -22.23 21.34 -21.80
CA TYR A 18 -23.56 21.72 -21.34
C TYR A 18 -24.65 20.99 -22.12
N MET A 19 -25.83 20.90 -21.51
CA MET A 19 -27.05 20.33 -22.08
C MET A 19 -27.56 21.12 -23.29
N ASP A 20 -28.18 20.43 -24.25
CA ASP A 20 -29.35 20.96 -24.95
C ASP A 20 -30.30 19.83 -25.37
N GLU A 21 -31.57 20.01 -25.05
CA GLU A 21 -32.67 19.06 -25.19
C GLU A 21 -33.84 19.83 -25.80
N SER A 22 -34.19 19.54 -27.06
CA SER A 22 -35.52 19.63 -27.69
C SER A 22 -35.38 19.80 -29.22
N ASP A 23 -35.96 18.90 -30.03
CA ASP A 23 -37.29 19.12 -30.63
C ASP A 23 -37.64 18.08 -31.75
N LEU A 24 -38.94 17.77 -31.82
CA LEU A 24 -39.76 17.37 -32.99
C LEU A 24 -39.66 15.97 -33.66
N ALA A 25 -40.61 15.11 -33.26
CA ALA A 25 -41.72 14.52 -34.06
C ALA A 25 -41.47 13.61 -35.32
N PRO A 26 -42.45 12.75 -35.69
CA PRO A 26 -42.24 11.46 -36.36
C PRO A 26 -42.65 11.41 -37.84
N SER A 27 -42.07 10.47 -38.63
CA SER A 27 -42.76 9.90 -39.80
C SER A 27 -42.16 8.57 -40.25
N SER A 28 -43.07 7.65 -40.56
CA SER A 28 -42.83 6.35 -41.19
C SER A 28 -42.44 6.48 -42.67
N ALA A 29 -41.56 5.60 -43.17
CA ALA A 29 -41.65 5.00 -44.51
C ALA A 29 -40.67 3.82 -44.66
N SER A 30 -41.17 2.79 -45.33
CA SER A 30 -40.56 1.52 -45.71
C SER A 30 -39.37 1.66 -46.67
N SER A 31 -38.37 0.78 -46.57
CA SER A 31 -37.90 -0.04 -47.72
C SER A 31 -36.85 -1.06 -47.30
N ALA A 32 -37.12 -2.31 -47.67
CA ALA A 32 -36.19 -3.42 -47.62
C ALA A 32 -35.00 -3.20 -48.56
N ASN A 33 -33.79 -3.55 -48.13
CA ASN A 33 -32.80 -4.12 -49.04
C ASN A 33 -31.80 -5.02 -48.31
N SER A 34 -31.53 -6.13 -48.97
CA SER A 34 -30.78 -7.33 -48.59
C SER A 34 -29.28 -7.25 -48.93
N ILE A 35 -28.53 -8.30 -48.49
CA ILE A 35 -27.21 -8.80 -48.98
C ILE A 35 -26.01 -8.21 -48.21
N ALA A 36 -25.00 -8.94 -47.69
CA ALA A 36 -24.63 -10.36 -47.69
C ALA A 36 -23.68 -10.67 -46.51
N THR A 37 -23.78 -11.89 -45.98
CA THR A 37 -22.76 -12.55 -45.13
C THR A 37 -21.84 -13.45 -45.98
N PRO A 38 -20.53 -13.53 -45.70
CA PRO A 38 -19.61 -14.35 -46.48
C PRO A 38 -19.74 -15.84 -46.13
N ALA A 39 -19.83 -16.64 -47.18
CA ALA A 39 -19.82 -18.09 -47.15
C ALA A 39 -18.47 -18.65 -46.62
N GLY A 40 -18.51 -19.45 -45.56
CA GLY A 40 -17.33 -20.13 -45.02
C GLY A 40 -17.57 -20.98 -43.76
N VAL A 41 -18.63 -20.69 -42.99
CA VAL A 41 -18.97 -21.37 -41.72
C VAL A 41 -19.47 -22.84 -41.85
N PRO A 42 -20.07 -23.34 -42.96
CA PRO A 42 -20.57 -24.72 -42.96
C PRO A 42 -19.45 -25.79 -43.02
N SER A 43 -18.24 -25.43 -43.44
CA SER A 43 -17.09 -26.35 -43.50
C SER A 43 -16.50 -26.64 -42.11
N ALA A 44 -16.39 -25.63 -41.24
CA ALA A 44 -15.86 -25.80 -39.88
C ALA A 44 -16.81 -26.63 -38.98
N GLN A 45 -18.12 -26.45 -39.14
CA GLN A 45 -19.11 -27.26 -38.42
C GLN A 45 -19.11 -28.73 -38.88
N ALA A 46 -18.82 -29.00 -40.15
CA ALA A 46 -18.65 -30.36 -40.66
C ALA A 46 -17.37 -31.01 -40.09
N LEU A 47 -16.27 -30.27 -39.99
CA LEU A 47 -15.02 -30.76 -39.39
C LEU A 47 -15.17 -31.08 -37.89
N ILE A 48 -15.87 -30.23 -37.13
CA ILE A 48 -16.15 -30.47 -35.70
C ILE A 48 -17.02 -31.71 -35.50
N ARG A 49 -17.96 -31.97 -36.43
CA ARG A 49 -18.78 -33.18 -36.41
C ARG A 49 -17.94 -34.44 -36.68
N ASP A 50 -17.06 -34.38 -37.68
CA ASP A 50 -16.11 -35.47 -37.98
C ASP A 50 -15.14 -35.73 -36.82
N MET A 51 -14.60 -34.68 -36.19
CA MET A 51 -13.73 -34.83 -35.01
C MET A 51 -14.48 -35.41 -33.80
N LYS A 52 -15.75 -35.04 -33.57
CA LYS A 52 -16.59 -35.65 -32.53
C LYS A 52 -16.88 -37.13 -32.81
N GLU A 53 -17.08 -37.48 -34.07
CA GLU A 53 -17.32 -38.86 -34.49
C GLU A 53 -16.05 -39.70 -34.32
N ARG A 54 -14.88 -39.16 -34.66
CA ARG A 54 -13.58 -39.80 -34.39
C ARG A 54 -13.25 -39.91 -32.90
N LEU A 55 -13.63 -38.92 -32.09
CA LEU A 55 -13.48 -39.00 -30.62
C LEU A 55 -14.38 -40.07 -30.02
N ARG A 56 -15.62 -40.21 -30.51
CA ARG A 56 -16.50 -41.32 -30.12
C ARG A 56 -15.91 -42.66 -30.55
N ALA A 57 -15.42 -42.77 -31.78
CA ALA A 57 -14.74 -43.98 -32.23
C ALA A 57 -13.50 -44.30 -31.38
N LEU A 58 -12.76 -43.28 -30.92
CA LEU A 58 -11.64 -43.46 -29.99
C LEU A 58 -12.11 -43.95 -28.62
N ASP A 59 -13.19 -43.37 -28.08
CA ASP A 59 -13.79 -43.78 -26.81
C ASP A 59 -14.34 -45.21 -26.89
N ASP A 60 -14.96 -45.58 -28.01
CA ASP A 60 -15.41 -46.93 -28.30
C ASP A 60 -14.21 -47.90 -28.40
N THR A 61 -13.12 -47.51 -29.09
CA THR A 61 -11.91 -48.35 -29.16
C THR A 61 -11.20 -48.47 -27.82
N LEU A 62 -11.21 -47.44 -26.97
CA LEU A 62 -10.69 -47.49 -25.61
C LEU A 62 -11.57 -48.38 -24.72
N GLY A 63 -12.89 -48.31 -24.88
CA GLY A 63 -13.85 -49.21 -24.24
C GLY A 63 -13.62 -50.66 -24.65
N ASP A 64 -13.40 -50.93 -25.94
CA ASP A 64 -13.07 -52.25 -26.48
C ASP A 64 -11.70 -52.74 -26.02
N LEU A 65 -10.69 -51.86 -25.96
CA LEU A 65 -9.37 -52.19 -25.42
C LEU A 65 -9.45 -52.49 -23.92
N HIS A 66 -10.31 -51.77 -23.18
CA HIS A 66 -10.58 -52.03 -21.77
C HIS A 66 -11.30 -53.37 -21.60
N ALA A 67 -12.29 -53.68 -22.44
CA ALA A 67 -12.96 -54.97 -22.47
C ALA A 67 -12.02 -56.12 -22.87
N GLN A 68 -11.09 -55.89 -23.81
CA GLN A 68 -10.04 -56.83 -24.18
C GLN A 68 -9.00 -57.01 -23.07
N THR A 69 -8.64 -55.95 -22.36
CA THR A 69 -7.73 -56.01 -21.21
C THR A 69 -8.37 -56.77 -20.05
N ILE A 70 -9.65 -56.51 -19.77
CA ILE A 70 -10.45 -57.27 -18.80
C ILE A 70 -10.54 -58.74 -19.22
N SER A 71 -10.85 -59.04 -20.48
CA SER A 71 -10.98 -60.43 -20.95
C SER A 71 -9.63 -61.15 -21.08
N ALA A 72 -8.53 -60.44 -21.30
CA ALA A 72 -7.18 -60.97 -21.26
C ALA A 72 -6.72 -61.23 -19.82
N LEU A 73 -7.07 -60.36 -18.85
CA LEU A 73 -6.88 -60.62 -17.42
C LEU A 73 -7.76 -61.77 -16.91
N LEU A 74 -8.96 -61.95 -17.49
CA LEU A 74 -9.91 -63.02 -17.13
C LEU A 74 -9.68 -64.35 -17.88
N LYS A 75 -8.67 -64.47 -18.76
CA LYS A 75 -8.31 -65.77 -19.32
C LYS A 75 -7.78 -66.69 -18.20
N PRO A 76 -8.36 -67.89 -17.99
CA PRO A 76 -8.18 -68.67 -16.78
C PRO A 76 -6.87 -69.44 -16.83
N ALA A 77 -5.79 -68.81 -16.37
CA ALA A 77 -4.55 -69.49 -16.03
C ALA A 77 -4.02 -68.96 -14.69
N GLY A 78 -4.69 -69.38 -13.60
CA GLY A 78 -4.10 -69.41 -12.26
C GLY A 78 -4.41 -68.23 -11.34
N GLU A 79 -5.56 -68.25 -10.67
CA GLU A 79 -5.69 -68.30 -9.20
C GLU A 79 -7.09 -67.78 -8.75
N PRO A 80 -7.91 -68.59 -8.06
CA PRO A 80 -9.19 -68.13 -7.47
C PRO A 80 -9.02 -67.06 -6.36
N ARG A 81 -7.78 -66.68 -6.04
CA ARG A 81 -7.43 -65.60 -5.11
C ARG A 81 -7.63 -64.23 -5.78
N ILE A 82 -7.21 -64.08 -7.03
CA ILE A 82 -7.27 -62.82 -7.78
C ILE A 82 -8.72 -62.37 -7.99
N ALA A 83 -9.65 -63.30 -8.26
CA ALA A 83 -11.08 -62.97 -8.41
C ALA A 83 -11.69 -62.44 -7.09
N LYS A 84 -11.32 -63.03 -5.95
CA LYS A 84 -11.75 -62.56 -4.62
C LYS A 84 -11.14 -61.21 -4.27
N ASP A 85 -9.88 -60.97 -4.67
CA ASP A 85 -9.19 -59.71 -4.44
C ASP A 85 -9.78 -58.57 -5.30
N ILE A 86 -10.23 -58.86 -6.53
CA ILE A 86 -10.94 -57.88 -7.36
C ILE A 86 -12.30 -57.51 -6.75
N GLU A 87 -13.02 -58.50 -6.21
CA GLU A 87 -14.33 -58.26 -5.60
C GLU A 87 -14.22 -57.51 -4.27
N SER A 88 -13.21 -57.83 -3.45
CA SER A 88 -12.91 -57.07 -2.23
C SER A 88 -12.45 -55.65 -2.53
N LEU A 89 -11.63 -55.45 -3.57
CA LEU A 89 -11.20 -54.13 -4.02
C LEU A 89 -12.39 -53.32 -4.54
N ARG A 90 -13.32 -53.92 -5.30
CA ARG A 90 -14.55 -53.23 -5.74
C ARG A 90 -15.43 -52.81 -4.57
N ALA A 91 -15.62 -53.70 -3.59
CA ALA A 91 -16.36 -53.37 -2.37
C ALA A 91 -15.68 -52.24 -1.58
N GLN A 92 -14.34 -52.27 -1.49
CA GLN A 92 -13.55 -51.24 -0.83
C GLN A 92 -13.63 -49.89 -1.57
N ILE A 93 -13.58 -49.90 -2.90
CA ILE A 93 -13.74 -48.69 -3.72
C ILE A 93 -15.15 -48.11 -3.52
N GLN A 94 -16.19 -48.94 -3.52
CA GLN A 94 -17.56 -48.47 -3.28
C GLN A 94 -17.75 -47.89 -1.88
N ASP A 95 -17.16 -48.52 -0.86
CA ASP A 95 -17.20 -48.00 0.51
C ASP A 95 -16.42 -46.69 0.65
N GLN A 96 -15.25 -46.58 0.00
CA GLN A 96 -14.49 -45.33 -0.06
C GLN A 96 -15.23 -44.22 -0.81
N ASP A 97 -15.85 -44.53 -1.96
CA ASP A 97 -16.61 -43.57 -2.76
C ASP A 97 -17.83 -43.06 -2.00
N LYS A 98 -18.49 -43.94 -1.22
CA LYS A 98 -19.57 -43.55 -0.31
C LYS A 98 -19.08 -42.61 0.79
N ARG A 99 -17.99 -42.95 1.47
CA ARG A 99 -17.39 -42.08 2.51
C ARG A 99 -16.91 -40.74 1.95
N GLN A 100 -16.39 -40.73 0.74
CA GLN A 100 -15.97 -39.50 0.06
C GLN A 100 -17.18 -38.62 -0.27
N LYS A 101 -18.28 -39.19 -0.76
CA LYS A 101 -19.52 -38.43 -0.98
C LYS A 101 -20.06 -37.83 0.30
N GLU A 102 -20.13 -38.61 1.37
CA GLU A 102 -20.54 -38.13 2.70
C GLU A 102 -19.62 -36.99 3.20
N GLY A 103 -18.29 -37.15 3.04
CA GLY A 103 -17.33 -36.10 3.42
C GLY A 103 -17.42 -34.83 2.56
N ILE A 104 -17.71 -34.96 1.26
CA ILE A 104 -17.91 -33.80 0.38
C ILE A 104 -19.19 -33.04 0.77
N GLU A 105 -20.27 -33.76 1.07
CA GLU A 105 -21.52 -33.14 1.53
C GLU A 105 -21.32 -32.38 2.86
N GLU A 106 -20.56 -32.95 3.80
CA GLU A 106 -20.22 -32.28 5.06
C GLU A 106 -19.38 -31.01 4.82
N VAL A 107 -18.35 -31.09 3.97
CA VAL A 107 -17.52 -29.93 3.62
C VAL A 107 -18.34 -28.86 2.92
N MET A 108 -19.27 -29.23 2.02
CA MET A 108 -20.16 -28.28 1.37
C MET A 108 -21.05 -27.55 2.38
N LEU A 109 -21.58 -28.26 3.36
CA LEU A 109 -22.45 -27.69 4.39
C LEU A 109 -21.69 -26.73 5.31
N ILE A 110 -20.46 -27.10 5.70
CA ILE A 110 -19.57 -26.20 6.46
C ILE A 110 -19.24 -24.97 5.62
N LEU A 111 -18.85 -25.14 4.37
CA LEU A 111 -18.47 -24.05 3.49
C LEU A 111 -19.65 -23.08 3.26
N GLU A 112 -20.86 -23.60 3.04
CA GLU A 112 -22.05 -22.78 2.88
C GLU A 112 -22.36 -21.97 4.14
N ASN A 113 -22.24 -22.58 5.33
CA ASN A 113 -22.45 -21.89 6.59
C ASN A 113 -21.39 -20.83 6.87
N VAL A 114 -20.11 -21.15 6.67
CA VAL A 114 -19.00 -20.20 6.85
C VAL A 114 -19.15 -19.04 5.88
N LEU A 115 -19.38 -19.31 4.59
CA LEU A 115 -19.55 -18.25 3.60
C LEU A 115 -20.76 -17.36 3.92
N LYS A 116 -21.92 -17.92 4.27
CA LYS A 116 -23.09 -17.11 4.63
C LYS A 116 -22.84 -16.26 5.87
N THR A 117 -22.25 -16.83 6.91
CA THR A 117 -22.05 -16.13 8.18
C THR A 117 -20.96 -15.06 8.06
N ASP A 118 -19.81 -15.43 7.48
CA ASP A 118 -18.67 -14.52 7.32
C ASP A 118 -18.98 -13.38 6.36
N THR A 119 -19.69 -13.65 5.25
CA THR A 119 -20.07 -12.58 4.31
C THR A 119 -21.05 -11.61 4.94
N ILE A 120 -22.04 -12.10 5.72
CA ILE A 120 -22.99 -11.26 6.44
C ILE A 120 -22.28 -10.43 7.51
N GLU A 121 -21.38 -11.04 8.29
CA GLU A 121 -20.62 -10.31 9.32
C GLU A 121 -19.69 -9.26 8.73
N MET A 122 -19.01 -9.57 7.62
CA MET A 122 -18.16 -8.63 6.92
C MET A 122 -18.95 -7.46 6.34
N LEU A 123 -20.08 -7.73 5.68
CA LEU A 123 -20.96 -6.70 5.14
C LEU A 123 -21.55 -5.83 6.24
N LYS A 124 -21.95 -6.44 7.36
CA LYS A 124 -22.46 -5.71 8.52
C LYS A 124 -21.40 -4.78 9.09
N ARG A 125 -20.17 -5.25 9.28
CA ARG A 125 -19.06 -4.42 9.77
C ARG A 125 -18.78 -3.26 8.82
N HIS A 126 -18.73 -3.53 7.50
CA HIS A 126 -18.51 -2.49 6.51
C HIS A 126 -19.62 -1.43 6.52
N ALA A 127 -20.89 -1.86 6.61
CA ALA A 127 -22.01 -0.94 6.70
C ALA A 127 -21.98 -0.12 7.99
N GLU A 128 -21.64 -0.72 9.13
CA GLU A 128 -21.48 0.00 10.40
C GLU A 128 -20.35 1.03 10.33
N GLU A 129 -19.23 0.70 9.69
CA GLU A 129 -18.11 1.64 9.48
C GLU A 129 -18.49 2.80 8.55
N GLU A 130 -19.20 2.53 7.46
CA GLU A 130 -19.67 3.58 6.55
C GLU A 130 -20.70 4.49 7.23
N ILE A 131 -21.68 3.91 7.92
CA ILE A 131 -22.68 4.68 8.69
C ILE A 131 -21.99 5.53 9.75
N ALA A 132 -21.01 4.99 10.48
CA ALA A 132 -20.27 5.75 11.48
C ALA A 132 -19.53 6.94 10.87
N ARG A 133 -18.89 6.76 9.70
CA ARG A 133 -18.22 7.85 8.98
C ARG A 133 -19.21 8.92 8.52
N GLU A 134 -20.35 8.51 7.96
CA GLU A 134 -21.36 9.45 7.48
C GLU A 134 -21.99 10.23 8.65
N ILE A 135 -22.25 9.58 9.79
CA ILE A 135 -22.68 10.25 11.02
C ILE A 135 -21.63 11.25 11.49
N ASP A 136 -20.34 10.88 11.52
CA ASP A 136 -19.27 11.80 11.93
C ASP A 136 -19.19 13.04 11.03
N GLU A 137 -19.38 12.86 9.71
CA GLU A 137 -19.43 13.97 8.75
C GLU A 137 -20.64 14.88 8.97
N LEU A 138 -21.84 14.28 9.16
CA LEU A 138 -23.06 15.04 9.46
C LEU A 138 -22.96 15.79 10.79
N VAL A 139 -22.41 15.16 11.82
CA VAL A 139 -22.20 15.80 13.13
C VAL A 139 -21.20 16.94 13.00
N LYS A 140 -20.09 16.77 12.28
CA LYS A 140 -19.13 17.87 12.03
C LYS A 140 -19.79 19.04 11.32
N ALA A 141 -20.59 18.78 10.28
CA ALA A 141 -21.31 19.82 9.56
C ALA A 141 -22.30 20.55 10.46
N GLN A 142 -23.11 19.81 11.24
CA GLN A 142 -24.08 20.41 12.14
C GLN A 142 -23.41 21.19 13.27
N VAL A 143 -22.31 20.67 13.83
CA VAL A 143 -21.53 21.36 14.86
C VAL A 143 -20.93 22.63 14.29
N ALA A 144 -20.39 22.63 13.07
CA ALA A 144 -19.87 23.85 12.43
C ALA A 144 -20.96 24.94 12.32
N LEU A 145 -22.17 24.58 11.86
CA LEU A 145 -23.30 25.51 11.79
C LEU A 145 -23.70 26.05 13.17
N CYS A 146 -23.80 25.17 14.17
CA CYS A 146 -24.14 25.57 15.54
C CYS A 146 -23.05 26.48 16.15
N LEU A 147 -21.77 26.22 15.86
CA LEU A 147 -20.65 27.02 16.32
C LEU A 147 -20.63 28.41 15.64
N GLU A 148 -20.96 28.50 14.35
CA GLU A 148 -21.11 29.80 13.67
C GLU A 148 -22.25 30.64 14.25
N GLU A 149 -23.38 30.02 14.62
CA GLU A 149 -24.53 30.73 15.18
C GLU A 149 -24.29 31.18 16.63
N HIS A 150 -23.62 30.35 17.44
CA HIS A 150 -23.52 30.58 18.89
C HIS A 150 -22.18 31.16 19.35
N ILE A 151 -21.11 30.98 18.58
CA ILE A 151 -19.77 31.47 18.92
C ILE A 151 -19.39 32.60 17.94
N PRO A 152 -19.28 33.85 18.42
CA PRO A 152 -18.78 34.95 17.62
C PRO A 152 -17.44 34.59 16.96
N GLN A 153 -17.31 34.90 15.67
CA GLN A 153 -16.08 34.67 14.90
C GLN A 153 -14.84 35.25 15.60
N THR A 154 -15.00 36.36 16.32
CA THR A 154 -13.91 36.97 17.12
C THR A 154 -13.31 36.04 18.15
N LEU A 155 -14.12 35.20 18.81
CA LEU A 155 -13.62 34.23 19.79
C LEU A 155 -12.96 33.03 19.10
N GLN A 156 -13.45 32.63 17.93
CA GLN A 156 -12.82 31.57 17.14
C GLN A 156 -11.44 32.01 16.65
N ASP A 157 -11.32 33.25 16.18
CA ASP A 157 -10.05 33.86 15.76
C ASP A 157 -9.08 33.99 16.94
N GLU A 158 -9.57 34.39 18.12
CA GLU A 158 -8.75 34.46 19.34
C GLU A 158 -8.23 33.08 19.77
N VAL A 159 -9.08 32.04 19.72
CA VAL A 159 -8.65 30.67 20.02
C VAL A 159 -7.61 30.20 19.01
N ALA A 160 -7.83 30.40 17.71
CA ALA A 160 -6.87 30.03 16.68
C ALA A 160 -5.53 30.76 16.85
N GLU A 161 -5.57 32.04 17.21
CA GLU A 161 -4.38 32.81 17.51
C GLU A 161 -3.66 32.28 18.76
N GLN A 162 -4.39 31.98 19.83
CA GLN A 162 -3.83 31.43 21.05
C GLN A 162 -3.21 30.05 20.82
N GLU A 163 -3.86 29.19 20.05
CA GLU A 163 -3.30 27.88 19.67
C GLU A 163 -2.03 28.02 18.84
N ARG A 164 -1.97 28.99 17.93
CA ARG A 164 -0.73 29.32 17.20
C ARG A 164 0.36 29.77 18.17
N ARG A 165 0.07 30.70 19.08
CA ARG A 165 1.02 31.17 20.09
C ARG A 165 1.50 30.04 21.00
N LEU A 166 0.61 29.14 21.41
CA LEU A 166 0.97 27.96 22.22
C LEU A 166 1.89 27.00 21.45
N ARG A 167 1.67 26.81 20.15
CA ARG A 167 2.57 26.02 19.31
C ARG A 167 3.96 26.65 19.22
N GLU A 168 4.02 27.96 18.98
CA GLU A 168 5.27 28.73 18.96
C GLU A 168 6.03 28.56 20.28
N VAL A 169 5.37 28.79 21.42
CA VAL A 169 5.97 28.63 22.76
C VAL A 169 6.44 27.20 23.02
N ARG A 170 5.70 26.18 22.55
CA ARG A 170 6.13 24.78 22.69
C ARG A 170 7.39 24.50 21.88
N TRP A 171 7.50 25.02 20.67
CA TRP A 171 8.71 24.88 19.85
C TRP A 171 9.88 25.63 20.47
N GLU A 172 9.67 26.84 20.99
CA GLU A 172 10.70 27.59 21.72
C GLU A 172 11.17 26.86 22.97
N LEU A 173 10.24 26.30 23.75
CA LEU A 173 10.56 25.51 24.93
C LEU A 173 11.38 24.28 24.54
N HIS A 174 10.91 23.49 23.57
CA HIS A 174 11.64 22.33 23.05
C HIS A 174 13.05 22.73 22.60
N ASN A 175 13.18 23.81 21.83
CA ASN A 175 14.46 24.31 21.37
C ASN A 175 15.38 24.76 22.52
N SER A 176 14.82 25.38 23.56
CA SER A 176 15.57 25.78 24.76
C SER A 176 16.05 24.57 25.56
N GLU A 177 15.23 23.52 25.67
CA GLU A 177 15.58 22.27 26.33
C GLU A 177 16.63 21.49 25.52
N SER A 178 16.46 21.40 24.21
CA SER A 178 17.45 20.81 23.29
C SER A 178 18.79 21.53 23.39
N ARG A 179 18.82 22.88 23.37
CA ARG A 179 20.05 23.66 23.56
C ARG A 179 20.68 23.44 24.94
N ARG A 180 19.86 23.30 25.98
CA ARG A 180 20.35 23.00 27.33
C ARG A 180 20.99 21.63 27.38
N ALA A 181 20.34 20.61 26.81
CA ALA A 181 20.85 19.25 26.72
C ALA A 181 22.13 19.19 25.90
N ASN A 182 22.16 19.85 24.73
CA ASN A 182 23.34 19.93 23.86
C ASN A 182 24.53 20.60 24.54
N GLY A 183 24.29 21.60 25.41
CA GLY A 183 25.34 22.24 26.20
C GLY A 183 25.96 21.37 27.29
N LEU A 184 25.29 20.28 27.69
CA LEU A 184 25.82 19.30 28.64
C LEU A 184 26.64 18.19 27.98
N LEU A 185 26.66 18.11 26.64
CA LEU A 185 27.31 17.02 25.91
C LEU A 185 28.84 17.05 25.98
N ARG A 186 29.45 18.13 26.47
CA ARG A 186 30.91 18.29 26.58
C ARG A 186 31.59 17.14 27.33
N ASP A 187 30.91 16.56 28.33
CA ASP A 187 31.51 15.56 29.21
C ASP A 187 31.20 14.11 28.77
N ALA A 188 30.40 13.92 27.72
CA ALA A 188 29.76 12.64 27.43
C ALA A 188 30.34 11.88 26.21
N GLY A 189 31.26 12.48 25.45
CA GLY A 189 32.00 11.83 24.35
C GLY A 189 31.34 11.91 22.97
N ASP A 190 32.08 11.52 21.92
CA ASP A 190 31.74 11.79 20.51
C ASP A 190 30.53 11.02 19.95
N VAL A 191 30.03 10.02 20.68
CA VAL A 191 28.95 9.10 20.25
C VAL A 191 27.58 9.53 20.76
N VAL A 192 27.51 10.59 21.56
CA VAL A 192 26.25 11.00 22.20
C VAL A 192 25.33 11.70 21.21
N PRO A 193 24.03 11.34 21.17
CA PRO A 193 23.07 11.92 20.24
C PRO A 193 22.85 13.40 20.56
N LEU A 194 22.85 14.21 19.50
CA LEU A 194 22.51 15.62 19.54
C LEU A 194 20.99 15.78 19.57
N GLN A 195 20.47 16.59 20.50
CA GLN A 195 19.05 16.91 20.54
C GLN A 195 18.68 17.86 19.41
N THR A 196 17.58 17.54 18.73
CA THR A 196 17.12 18.25 17.54
C THR A 196 16.54 19.61 17.91
N ILE A 197 16.71 20.57 17.00
CA ILE A 197 16.09 21.89 17.11
C ILE A 197 15.05 22.01 15.98
N CYS A 198 13.83 22.37 16.35
CA CYS A 198 12.74 22.65 15.44
C CYS A 198 12.89 24.05 14.84
N LYS A 199 12.50 24.21 13.58
CA LYS A 199 12.38 25.52 12.93
C LYS A 199 11.15 26.28 13.42
N LEU A 200 10.96 27.49 12.88
CA LEU A 200 9.75 28.29 13.06
C LEU A 200 8.48 27.58 12.55
N ASP A 201 8.62 26.62 11.64
CA ASP A 201 7.54 25.79 11.11
C ASP A 201 7.31 24.48 11.92
N GLY A 202 8.04 24.31 13.04
CA GLY A 202 7.97 23.09 13.88
C GLY A 202 8.67 21.85 13.30
N MET A 203 9.04 21.87 12.02
CA MET A 203 9.77 20.80 11.35
C MET A 203 11.27 20.82 11.68
N VAL A 204 11.92 19.66 11.60
CA VAL A 204 13.38 19.51 11.70
C VAL A 204 13.98 19.52 10.29
N ALA A 205 15.14 20.16 10.12
CA ALA A 205 15.84 20.15 8.83
C ALA A 205 16.27 18.73 8.43
N GLU A 206 16.11 18.37 7.15
CA GLU A 206 16.44 17.02 6.64
C GLU A 206 17.92 16.67 6.83
N GLY A 207 18.80 17.68 6.82
CA GLY A 207 20.24 17.53 7.01
C GLY A 207 20.72 17.68 8.46
N PHE A 208 19.84 17.69 9.46
CA PHE A 208 20.26 17.93 10.85
C PHE A 208 21.14 16.77 11.36
N PRO A 209 22.35 17.05 11.90
CA PRO A 209 23.25 16.02 12.39
C PRO A 209 22.69 15.34 13.64
N LYS A 210 22.70 14.00 13.67
CA LYS A 210 22.18 13.22 14.80
C LYS A 210 23.21 13.06 15.91
N THR A 211 24.49 13.20 15.59
CA THR A 211 25.61 13.04 16.53
C THR A 211 26.60 14.20 16.42
N LEU A 212 27.41 14.40 17.47
CA LEU A 212 28.49 15.40 17.44
C LEU A 212 29.52 15.09 16.34
N LYS A 213 29.82 13.82 16.10
CA LYS A 213 30.71 13.42 15.00
C LYS A 213 30.15 13.84 13.64
N GLU A 214 28.88 13.56 13.37
CA GLU A 214 28.21 13.99 12.13
C GLU A 214 28.23 15.51 11.98
N LEU A 215 28.05 16.25 13.08
CA LEU A 215 28.15 17.71 13.11
C LEU A 215 29.55 18.20 12.68
N PHE A 216 30.62 17.56 13.16
CA PHE A 216 32.01 17.92 12.79
C PHE A 216 32.40 17.46 11.37
N ASP A 217 31.85 16.35 10.91
CA ASP A 217 32.12 15.77 9.58
C ASP A 217 31.31 16.44 8.45
N MET A 218 30.42 17.39 8.76
CA MET A 218 29.61 18.08 7.75
C MET A 218 30.46 18.86 6.74
N ASP A 219 30.03 18.80 5.49
CA ASP A 219 30.62 19.52 4.38
C ASP A 219 30.16 21.00 4.33
N ALA A 220 30.95 21.82 3.63
CA ALA A 220 30.69 23.25 3.47
C ALA A 220 29.28 23.57 2.89
N PRO A 221 28.77 22.88 1.86
CA PRO A 221 27.47 23.21 1.30
C PRO A 221 26.31 22.79 2.21
N THR A 222 26.39 21.63 2.89
CA THR A 222 25.34 21.21 3.84
C THR A 222 25.28 22.13 5.06
N SER A 223 26.42 22.53 5.61
CA SER A 223 26.45 23.49 6.73
C SER A 223 25.89 24.87 6.34
N LYS A 224 26.15 25.34 5.11
CA LYS A 224 25.56 26.58 4.58
C LYS A 224 24.04 26.45 4.41
N ARG A 225 23.57 25.35 3.82
CA ARG A 225 22.13 25.06 3.65
C ARG A 225 21.40 25.03 4.99
N LEU A 226 21.97 24.40 6.01
CA LEU A 226 21.40 24.38 7.36
C LEU A 226 21.34 25.79 7.97
N MET A 227 22.36 26.62 7.79
CA MET A 227 22.31 28.00 8.28
C MET A 227 21.19 28.81 7.63
N GLU A 228 21.00 28.67 6.32
CA GLU A 228 19.92 29.32 5.59
C GLU A 228 18.54 28.81 6.04
N GLU A 229 18.42 27.49 6.23
CA GLU A 229 17.19 26.81 6.61
C GLU A 229 16.75 27.10 8.06
N TYR A 230 17.71 27.42 8.95
CA TYR A 230 17.46 27.88 10.31
C TYR A 230 17.53 29.41 10.46
N GLU A 231 17.63 30.15 9.35
CA GLU A 231 17.71 31.62 9.30
C GLU A 231 18.81 32.22 10.20
N ILE A 232 19.93 31.51 10.35
CA ILE A 232 21.06 31.96 11.16
C ILE A 232 21.80 33.06 10.39
N PRO A 233 21.99 34.27 10.96
CA PRO A 233 22.67 35.35 10.27
C PRO A 233 24.15 35.03 9.98
N ASP A 234 24.70 35.67 8.95
CA ASP A 234 26.10 35.56 8.50
C ASP A 234 26.52 34.21 7.90
N ALA A 235 25.68 33.59 7.06
CA ALA A 235 26.12 32.43 6.26
C ALA A 235 27.34 32.81 5.39
N SER A 236 28.44 32.09 5.56
CA SER A 236 29.70 32.30 4.86
C SER A 236 30.00 31.14 3.91
N ASP A 237 30.95 31.30 3.00
CA ASP A 237 31.46 30.17 2.21
C ASP A 237 32.51 29.33 2.97
N SER A 238 32.96 29.81 4.14
CA SER A 238 33.88 29.05 5.01
C SER A 238 33.13 28.06 5.90
N ARG A 239 33.40 26.76 5.70
CA ARG A 239 32.88 25.65 6.52
C ARG A 239 33.09 25.90 8.02
N GLU A 240 34.30 26.26 8.44
CA GLU A 240 34.63 26.46 9.85
C GLU A 240 33.85 27.62 10.47
N ARG A 241 33.61 28.70 9.71
CA ARG A 241 32.81 29.83 10.19
C ARG A 241 31.36 29.41 10.38
N ASN A 242 30.79 28.70 9.40
CA ASN A 242 29.42 28.21 9.47
C ASN A 242 29.23 27.21 10.61
N LEU A 243 30.15 26.27 10.76
CA LEU A 243 30.14 25.27 11.82
C LEU A 243 30.24 25.93 13.20
N ASN A 244 31.13 26.90 13.38
CA ASN A 244 31.23 27.63 14.65
C ASN A 244 29.94 28.38 15.00
N ARG A 245 29.25 28.97 14.02
CA ARG A 245 27.95 29.61 14.23
C ARG A 245 26.86 28.60 14.57
N LEU A 246 26.84 27.46 13.87
CA LEU A 246 25.86 26.41 14.09
C LEU A 246 26.06 25.73 15.46
N MET A 247 27.32 25.52 15.90
CA MET A 247 27.62 25.08 17.27
C MET A 247 27.17 26.10 18.32
N GLN A 248 27.38 27.40 18.09
CA GLN A 248 26.87 28.46 18.99
C GLN A 248 25.35 28.43 19.06
N PHE A 249 24.67 28.27 17.93
CA PHE A 249 23.20 28.17 17.86
C PHE A 249 22.66 26.94 18.58
N LEU A 250 23.32 25.80 18.46
CA LEU A 250 23.00 24.56 19.18
C LEU A 250 23.41 24.58 20.65
N ASN A 251 24.13 25.64 21.09
CA ASN A 251 24.75 25.77 22.41
C ASN A 251 25.75 24.64 22.74
N VAL A 252 26.42 24.12 21.72
CA VAL A 252 27.47 23.10 21.84
C VAL A 252 28.77 23.80 22.23
N LYS A 253 29.24 23.58 23.46
CA LYS A 253 30.45 24.21 24.01
C LYS A 253 31.71 23.45 23.58
N TYR A 254 32.00 23.46 22.29
CA TYR A 254 33.25 22.94 21.74
C TYR A 254 34.04 24.08 21.11
N GLN A 255 35.31 24.19 21.46
CA GLN A 255 36.23 25.11 20.81
C GLN A 255 36.97 24.34 19.73
N LEU A 256 36.63 24.57 18.46
CA LEU A 256 37.50 24.13 17.36
C LEU A 256 38.81 24.93 17.49
N VAL A 257 39.84 24.29 18.06
CA VAL A 257 41.20 24.81 18.00
C VAL A 257 41.61 24.74 16.54
N ARG A 258 41.84 25.91 15.93
CA ARG A 258 42.43 25.98 14.59
C ARG A 258 43.81 25.36 14.71
N GLU A 259 43.99 24.14 14.18
CA GLU A 259 45.34 23.63 13.92
C GLU A 259 45.95 24.49 12.83
N GLY A 260 46.46 25.65 13.23
CA GLY A 260 47.38 26.41 12.42
C GLY A 260 48.57 25.51 12.13
N SER A 261 48.94 25.41 10.86
CA SER A 261 50.19 24.85 10.39
C SER A 261 51.35 25.24 11.31
N GLY A 262 51.78 24.34 12.19
CA GLY A 262 52.83 24.64 13.16
C GLY A 262 52.80 23.76 14.40
N THR A 263 53.36 22.56 14.27
CA THR A 263 54.03 21.80 15.34
C THR A 263 53.26 21.54 16.66
N LYS A 264 52.76 20.31 16.79
CA LYS A 264 53.06 19.37 17.89
C LYS A 264 52.88 19.91 19.33
N SER A 265 51.74 19.64 19.95
CA SER A 265 51.71 19.26 21.37
C SER A 265 50.37 18.64 21.78
N MET A 266 50.44 17.35 22.08
CA MET A 266 49.47 16.58 22.85
C MET A 266 49.32 17.23 24.24
N GLY A 267 48.09 17.47 24.69
CA GLY A 267 47.83 18.06 25.99
C GLY A 267 46.40 17.77 26.43
N MET A 268 46.16 16.57 26.94
CA MET A 268 44.97 16.25 27.74
C MET A 268 45.06 16.99 29.07
N MET A 269 44.03 17.78 29.40
CA MET A 269 43.50 17.93 30.76
C MET A 269 42.00 18.14 30.69
#